data_AF-A0A934ILX1-F1
#
_entry.id   AF-A0A934ILX1-F1
#
_cell.length_a   1.000
_cell.length_b   1.000
_cell.length_c   1.000
_cell.angle_alpha   90.00
_cell.angle_beta   90.00
_cell.angle_gamma   90.00
#
_symmetry.space_group_name_H-M   'P 1'
#
loop_
_entity.id
_entity.type
_entity.pdbx_description
1 polymer ?
#
loop_
_entity_poly.entity_id
_entity_poly.type
_entity_poly.pdbx_seq_one_letter_code
_entity_poly.pdbx_strand_id
1 'polypeptide(L)'
;MAEEFWLSDRQWAVIEPHLPKNQPGARRVDDRRVISGIIHVLKSGCRWRDVPAVYGPPKTVYNRWHRWSQRRFWQGLFEALREVSPDDAHCIDSTTAKAHRSSA
;
A
#
# COMPACT_ATOMS: atom_id res chain seq x y z
N MET A 1 12.22 -15.20 5.31
CA MET A 1 11.63 -14.08 6.06
C MET A 1 11.78 -12.87 5.17
N ALA A 2 10.71 -12.39 4.54
CA ALA A 2 10.82 -11.19 3.72
C ALA A 2 11.14 -10.01 4.66
N GLU A 3 12.16 -9.23 4.34
CA GLU A 3 12.47 -8.00 5.08
C GLU A 3 11.23 -7.11 5.13
N GLU A 4 10.92 -6.63 6.33
CA GLU A 4 9.82 -5.70 6.56
C GLU A 4 10.08 -4.44 5.71
N PHE A 5 9.11 -4.07 4.87
CA PHE A 5 9.20 -2.86 4.06
C PHE A 5 8.67 -1.65 4.84
N TRP A 6 9.47 -0.60 4.95
CA TRP A 6 9.06 0.67 5.54
C TRP A 6 9.34 1.81 4.57
N LEU A 7 8.34 2.67 4.36
CA LEU A 7 8.54 3.89 3.60
C LEU A 7 9.52 4.78 4.35
N SER A 8 10.61 5.16 3.68
CA SER A 8 11.53 6.20 4.16
C SER A 8 10.86 7.58 4.15
N ASP A 9 11.45 8.56 4.84
CA ASP A 9 10.89 9.92 4.89
C ASP A 9 10.81 10.55 3.49
N ARG A 10 11.81 10.26 2.65
CA ARG A 10 11.85 10.72 1.26
C ARG A 10 10.72 10.13 0.41
N GLN A 11 10.49 8.82 0.53
CA GLN A 11 9.37 8.16 -0.18
C GLN A 11 8.02 8.64 0.35
N TRP A 12 7.92 8.84 1.67
CA TRP A 12 6.71 9.36 2.28
C TRP A 12 6.38 10.77 1.81
N ALA A 13 7.38 11.65 1.73
CA ALA A 13 7.20 13.04 1.31
C ALA A 13 6.60 13.19 -0.10
N VAL A 14 6.90 12.26 -1.01
CA VAL A 14 6.29 12.25 -2.36
C VAL A 14 4.93 11.55 -2.40
N ILE A 15 4.66 10.60 -1.50
CA ILE A 15 3.38 9.89 -1.44
C ILE A 15 2.30 10.71 -0.73
N GLU A 16 2.65 11.36 0.38
CA GLU A 16 1.72 12.06 1.26
C GLU A 16 0.79 13.06 0.53
N PRO A 17 1.27 13.86 -0.45
CA PRO A 17 0.41 14.78 -1.18
C PRO A 17 -0.69 14.10 -1.99
N HIS A 18 -0.50 12.86 -2.45
CA HIS A 18 -1.46 12.09 -3.25
C HIS A 18 -2.51 11.39 -2.38
N LEU A 19 -2.35 11.41 -1.07
CA LEU A 19 -3.33 10.82 -0.17
C LEU A 19 -4.65 11.60 -0.26
N PRO A 20 -5.79 10.90 -0.25
CA PRO A 20 -7.07 11.55 -0.33
C PRO A 20 -7.29 12.45 0.91
N LYS A 21 -7.27 13.78 0.70
CA LYS A 21 -7.62 14.76 1.74
C LYS A 21 -9.14 14.77 1.99
N ASN A 22 -9.57 15.16 3.19
CA ASN A 22 -10.97 15.37 3.56
C ASN A 22 -11.93 14.18 3.33
N GLN A 23 -11.54 12.96 3.70
CA GLN A 23 -12.47 11.83 3.61
C GLN A 23 -13.35 11.71 4.86
N PRO A 24 -14.65 11.41 4.69
CA PRO A 24 -15.53 11.15 5.82
C PRO A 24 -15.06 9.91 6.59
N GLY A 25 -15.11 9.98 7.93
CA GLY A 25 -14.78 8.88 8.85
C GLY A 25 -13.74 9.24 9.90
N ALA A 26 -13.33 8.22 10.67
CA ALA A 26 -12.38 8.38 11.77
C ALA A 26 -11.02 8.92 11.31
N ARG A 27 -10.41 9.75 12.17
CA ARG A 27 -9.07 10.32 11.95
C ARG A 27 -8.07 9.21 11.63
N ARG A 28 -7.28 9.44 10.58
CA ARG A 28 -6.24 8.50 10.17
C ARG A 28 -5.08 8.65 11.14
N VAL A 29 -4.77 7.57 11.84
CA VAL A 29 -3.76 7.61 12.92
C VAL A 29 -2.37 7.36 12.35
N ASP A 30 -2.20 6.47 11.36
CA ASP A 30 -0.88 6.14 10.82
C ASP A 30 -0.92 5.69 9.33
N ASP A 31 -1.22 6.59 8.40
CA ASP A 31 -1.29 6.22 6.97
C ASP A 31 0.04 5.66 6.45
N ARG A 32 1.19 6.19 6.90
CA ARG A 32 2.51 5.69 6.50
C ARG A 32 2.73 4.23 6.89
N ARG A 33 2.34 3.85 8.10
CA ARG A 33 2.43 2.48 8.60
C ARG A 33 1.56 1.54 7.78
N VAL A 34 0.30 1.91 7.57
CA VAL A 34 -0.65 1.08 6.83
C VAL A 34 -0.23 0.93 5.37
N ILE A 35 0.20 2.01 4.71
CA ILE A 35 0.68 1.97 3.32
C ILE A 35 1.97 1.15 3.21
N SER A 36 2.89 1.27 4.17
CA SER A 36 4.09 0.41 4.21
C SER A 36 3.71 -1.07 4.26
N GLY A 37 2.71 -1.44 5.08
CA GLY A 37 2.19 -2.80 5.13
C GLY A 37 1.51 -3.26 3.84
N ILE A 38 0.78 -2.37 3.16
CA ILE A 38 0.20 -2.67 1.84
C ILE A 38 1.31 -2.95 0.84
N ILE A 39 2.32 -2.08 0.76
CA ILE A 39 3.44 -2.26 -0.18
C ILE A 39 4.21 -3.54 0.17
N HIS A 40 4.43 -3.85 1.45
CA HIS A 40 5.04 -5.11 1.86
C HIS A 40 4.27 -6.32 1.32
N VAL A 41 2.94 -6.36 1.47
CA VAL A 41 2.09 -7.45 0.95
C VAL A 41 2.21 -7.54 -0.58
N LEU A 42 2.20 -6.41 -1.28
CA LEU A 42 2.30 -6.37 -2.74
C LEU A 42 3.68 -6.81 -3.25
N LYS A 43 4.77 -6.44 -2.57
CA LYS A 43 6.15 -6.82 -2.92
C LYS A 43 6.46 -8.27 -2.59
N SER A 44 6.00 -8.76 -1.44
CA SER A 44 6.27 -10.12 -0.97
C SER A 44 5.32 -11.16 -1.57
N GLY A 45 4.14 -10.74 -2.04
CA GLY A 45 3.07 -11.64 -2.48
C GLY A 45 2.44 -12.45 -1.34
N CYS A 46 2.68 -12.08 -0.07
CA CYS A 46 2.12 -12.79 1.06
C CYS A 46 0.59 -12.60 1.14
N ARG A 47 -0.11 -13.45 1.91
CA ARG A 47 -1.55 -13.27 2.10
C ARG A 47 -1.77 -12.05 2.98
N TRP A 48 -2.84 -11.30 2.74
CA TRP A 48 -3.22 -10.15 3.58
C TRP A 48 -3.34 -10.49 5.08
N ARG A 49 -3.72 -11.72 5.42
CA ARG A 49 -3.81 -12.18 6.82
C ARG A 49 -2.45 -12.39 7.49
N ASP A 50 -1.42 -12.60 6.69
CA ASP A 50 -0.05 -12.90 7.12
C ASP A 50 0.83 -11.63 7.14
N VAL A 51 0.22 -10.45 6.93
CA VAL A 51 0.94 -9.17 7.02
C VAL A 51 1.51 -9.01 8.43
N PRO A 52 2.78 -8.59 8.57
CA PRO A 52 3.39 -8.38 9.88
C PRO A 52 2.57 -7.44 10.76
N ALA A 53 2.40 -7.82 12.03
CA ALA A 53 1.61 -7.06 13.00
C ALA A 53 2.16 -5.63 13.24
N VAL A 54 3.44 -5.40 12.92
CA VAL A 54 4.07 -4.08 12.96
C VAL A 54 3.36 -3.08 12.04
N TYR A 55 2.64 -3.50 11.01
CA TYR A 55 1.84 -2.61 10.14
C TYR A 55 0.40 -2.37 10.63
N GLY A 56 0.02 -3.05 11.70
CA GLY A 56 -1.30 -2.96 12.31
C GLY A 56 -2.19 -4.14 11.93
N PRO A 57 -3.48 -4.09 12.30
CA PRO A 57 -4.39 -5.21 12.08
C PRO A 57 -4.52 -5.54 10.58
N PRO A 58 -4.40 -6.82 10.18
CA PRO A 58 -4.52 -7.27 8.78
C PRO A 58 -5.77 -6.75 8.08
N LYS A 59 -6.90 -6.74 8.79
CA LYS A 59 -8.19 -6.23 8.31
C LYS A 59 -8.13 -4.74 7.97
N THR A 60 -7.38 -3.93 8.73
CA THR A 60 -7.20 -2.50 8.49
C THR A 60 -6.40 -2.26 7.22
N VAL A 61 -5.29 -2.99 7.05
CA VAL A 61 -4.42 -2.95 5.87
C VAL A 61 -5.22 -3.30 4.60
N TYR A 62 -5.90 -4.45 4.61
CA TYR A 62 -6.74 -4.88 3.49
C TYR A 62 -7.88 -3.91 3.17
N ASN A 63 -8.64 -3.47 4.19
CA ASN A 63 -9.76 -2.55 3.97
C ASN A 63 -9.31 -1.21 3.38
N ARG A 64 -8.10 -0.75 3.75
CA ARG A 64 -7.49 0.45 3.19
C ARG A 64 -7.16 0.25 1.72
N TRP A 65 -6.44 -0.84 1.41
CA TRP A 65 -6.15 -1.24 0.04
C TRP A 65 -7.42 -1.27 -0.81
N HIS A 66 -8.39 -2.09 -0.43
CA HIS A 66 -9.64 -2.29 -1.17
C HIS A 66 -10.39 -0.97 -1.39
N ARG A 67 -10.59 -0.17 -0.34
CA ARG A 67 -11.32 1.11 -0.44
C ARG A 67 -10.64 2.10 -1.41
N TRP A 68 -9.32 2.12 -1.43
CA TRP A 68 -8.55 3.04 -2.29
C TRP A 68 -8.40 2.53 -3.72
N SER A 69 -8.39 1.21 -3.93
CA SER A 69 -8.42 0.59 -5.26
C SER A 69 -9.73 0.91 -5.99
N GLN A 70 -10.87 0.83 -5.30
CA GLN A 70 -12.17 1.20 -5.88
C GLN A 70 -12.23 2.68 -6.31
N ARG A 71 -11.37 3.53 -5.74
CA ARG A 71 -11.32 4.97 -6.00
C ARG A 71 -10.11 5.38 -6.82
N ARG A 72 -9.33 4.42 -7.32
CA ARG A 72 -8.13 4.60 -8.15
C ARG A 72 -7.02 5.47 -7.53
N PHE A 73 -6.99 5.63 -6.20
CA PHE A 73 -5.96 6.45 -5.54
C PHE A 73 -4.55 5.87 -5.64
N TRP A 74 -4.43 4.55 -5.82
CA TRP A 74 -3.12 3.88 -5.92
C TRP A 74 -2.33 4.26 -7.16
N GLN A 75 -2.97 4.70 -8.25
CA GLN A 75 -2.29 5.02 -9.49
C GLN A 75 -1.31 6.19 -9.31
N GLY A 76 -1.79 7.33 -8.79
CA GLY A 76 -0.93 8.49 -8.54
C GLY A 76 0.11 8.23 -7.45
N LEU A 77 -0.23 7.42 -6.44
CA LEU A 77 0.69 7.05 -5.37
C LEU A 77 1.88 6.23 -5.87
N PHE A 78 1.62 5.21 -6.70
CA PHE A 78 2.69 4.39 -7.26
C PHE A 78 3.53 5.15 -8.27
N GLU A 79 2.93 6.03 -9.06
CA GLU A 79 3.70 6.90 -9.97
C GLU A 79 4.69 7.78 -9.20
N ALA A 80 4.23 8.45 -8.14
CA ALA A 80 5.11 9.26 -7.28
C ALA A 80 6.21 8.42 -6.61
N LEU A 81 5.91 7.17 -6.22
CA LEU A 81 6.90 6.28 -5.63
C LEU A 81 7.97 5.83 -6.63
N ARG A 82 7.62 5.64 -7.92
CA ARG A 82 8.58 5.30 -8.99
C ARG A 82 9.65 6.36 -9.15
N GLU A 83 9.28 7.64 -9.07
CA GLU A 83 10.21 8.74 -9.26
C GLU A 83 11.30 8.79 -8.18
N VAL A 84 10.97 8.35 -6.96
CA VAL A 84 11.89 8.39 -5.81
C VAL A 84 12.61 7.05 -5.57
N SER A 85 11.97 5.93 -5.91
CA SER A 85 12.54 4.60 -5.73
C SER A 85 12.14 3.67 -6.88
N PRO A 86 12.89 3.69 -8.00
CA PRO A 86 12.59 2.89 -9.19
C PRO A 86 12.58 1.38 -8.90
N ASP A 87 13.49 0.91 -8.05
CA ASP A 87 13.59 -0.49 -7.62
C ASP A 87 12.35 -0.97 -6.88
N ASP A 88 11.81 -0.16 -5.97
CA ASP A 88 10.63 -0.53 -5.19
C ASP A 88 9.36 -0.59 -6.04
N ALA A 89 9.29 0.23 -7.08
CA ALA A 89 8.13 0.32 -7.94
C ALA A 89 8.13 -0.74 -9.06
N HIS A 90 9.29 -1.20 -9.52
CA HIS A 90 9.39 -2.28 -10.49
C HIS A 90 8.76 -3.59 -9.97
N CYS A 91 8.87 -3.86 -8.66
CA CYS A 91 8.20 -4.99 -8.01
C CYS A 91 6.67 -4.89 -8.00
N ILE A 92 6.11 -3.67 -8.06
CA ILE A 92 4.66 -3.46 -8.00
C ILE A 92 4.02 -3.58 -9.39
N ASP A 93 4.72 -3.12 -10.44
CA ASP A 93 4.19 -2.94 -11.79
C ASP A 93 4.02 -4.25 -12.60
N SER A 94 4.51 -5.39 -12.09
CA SER A 94 4.50 -6.64 -12.86
C SER A 94 3.18 -7.44 -12.78
N THR A 95 2.30 -7.28 -11.77
CA THR A 95 1.09 -8.13 -11.65
C THR A 95 -0.06 -7.57 -10.78
N THR A 96 0.08 -6.45 -10.07
CA THR A 96 -0.86 -6.14 -8.96
C THR A 96 -2.26 -5.64 -9.36
N ALA A 97 -2.54 -5.42 -10.66
CA ALA A 97 -3.85 -4.95 -11.14
C ALA A 97 -4.75 -6.01 -11.82
N LYS A 98 -4.27 -7.23 -12.09
CA LYS A 98 -5.11 -8.33 -12.65
C LYS A 98 -4.87 -9.65 -11.91
N ALA A 99 -5.72 -9.96 -10.93
CA ALA A 99 -6.23 -11.31 -10.67
C ALA A 99 -7.21 -11.29 -9.47
N HIS A 100 -8.38 -10.65 -9.65
CA HIS A 100 -9.57 -11.16 -9.00
C HIS A 100 -10.11 -12.28 -9.90
N ARG A 101 -9.48 -13.46 -9.86
CA ARG A 101 -10.06 -14.67 -10.43
C ARG A 101 -10.23 -15.70 -9.31
N SER A 102 -11.49 -15.88 -8.95
CA SER A 102 -12.09 -17.05 -8.32
C SER A 102 -11.72 -17.36 -6.86
N SER A 103 -12.71 -17.25 -5.98
CA SER A 103 -13.04 -18.36 -5.09
C SER A 103 -14.37 -18.90 -5.59
N ALA A 104 -14.41 -20.20 -5.86
CA ALA A 104 -15.60 -20.96 -6.25
C ALA A 104 -16.65 -20.98 -5.12
#